data_AF-A0A526YG93-F1
#
_entry.id   AF-A0A526YG93-F1
#
_cell.length_a   1.000
_cell.length_b   1.000
_cell.length_c   1.000
_cell.angle_alpha   90.00
_cell.angle_beta   90.00
_cell.angle_gamma   90.00
#
_symmetry.space_group_name_H-M   'P 1'
#
loop_
_entity.id
_entity.type
_entity.pdbx_description
1 polymer ?
#
loop_
_entity_poly.entity_id
_entity_poly.type
_entity_poly.pdbx_seq_one_letter_code
_entity_poly.pdbx_strand_id
1 'polypeptide(L)'
;VYAYAEWVLGSHRSRTAATIVPSRDAATGALLAQNPYGLDFSERVAFLAADGATHSVTADRGEFIGRNGTSGLPQAVLSGASLSGRVEAGDDPCAAIARDVDVPAGG
;
A
#
# COMPACT_ATOMS: atom_id res chain seq x y z
N VAL A 1 11.10 -9.00 -0.07
CA VAL A 1 10.92 -7.92 0.94
C VAL A 1 9.57 -7.26 0.77
N TYR A 2 9.00 -6.72 1.85
CA TYR A 2 7.73 -6.00 1.82
C TYR A 2 7.88 -4.59 2.39
N ALA A 3 7.28 -3.60 1.74
CA ALA A 3 7.10 -2.26 2.27
C ALA A 3 5.61 -2.03 2.53
N TYR A 4 5.27 -1.38 3.65
CA TYR A 4 3.89 -1.13 4.06
C TYR A 4 3.74 0.30 4.61
N ALA A 5 2.69 0.98 4.18
CA ALA A 5 2.26 2.27 4.71
C ALA A 5 0.74 2.29 4.87
N GLU A 6 0.26 2.84 5.99
CA GLU A 6 -1.15 3.05 6.23
C GLU A 6 -1.52 4.51 5.95
N TRP A 7 -2.51 4.72 5.07
CA TRP A 7 -2.88 6.05 4.63
C TRP A 7 -3.85 6.71 5.61
N VAL A 8 -3.49 7.90 6.09
CA VAL A 8 -4.38 8.76 6.88
C VAL A 8 -4.91 9.92 6.04
N LEU A 9 -4.04 10.66 5.35
CA LEU A 9 -4.41 11.79 4.46
C LEU A 9 -5.45 12.75 5.07
N GLY A 10 -5.21 13.14 6.33
CA GLY A 10 -6.05 14.01 7.13
C GLY A 10 -5.69 13.88 8.62
N SER A 11 -6.61 14.27 9.50
CA SER A 11 -6.35 14.23 10.95
C SER A 11 -6.55 12.86 11.59
N HIS A 12 -7.52 12.09 11.11
CA HIS A 12 -7.90 10.80 11.70
C HIS A 12 -8.29 9.82 10.62
N ARG A 13 -7.71 8.62 10.68
CA ARG A 13 -7.99 7.52 9.76
C ARG A 13 -9.47 7.19 9.66
N SER A 14 -10.18 7.12 10.79
CA SER A 14 -11.61 6.77 10.81
C SER A 14 -12.50 7.75 10.04
N ARG A 15 -12.02 8.97 9.76
CA ARG A 15 -12.75 9.98 9.00
C ARG A 15 -12.39 10.00 7.53
N THR A 16 -11.20 9.53 7.16
CA THR A 16 -10.64 9.67 5.82
C THR A 16 -10.54 8.36 5.07
N ALA A 17 -10.54 7.20 5.74
CA ALA A 17 -10.33 5.91 5.09
C ALA A 17 -11.27 5.67 3.89
N ALA A 18 -12.55 6.01 4.02
CA ALA A 18 -13.55 5.84 2.96
C ALA A 18 -13.41 6.83 1.79
N THR A 19 -12.61 7.89 1.93
CA THR A 19 -12.45 8.95 0.92
C THR A 19 -11.09 8.92 0.23
N ILE A 20 -10.20 8.02 0.63
CA ILE A 20 -8.90 7.85 0.01
C ILE A 20 -9.05 7.10 -1.31
N VAL A 21 -8.50 7.70 -2.36
CA VAL A 21 -8.47 7.14 -3.71
C VAL A 21 -7.04 6.68 -4.00
N PRO A 22 -6.77 5.37 -4.03
CA PRO A 22 -5.48 4.86 -4.44
C PRO A 22 -5.37 4.82 -5.97
N SER A 23 -4.14 4.93 -6.47
CA SER A 23 -3.83 4.65 -7.87
C SER A 23 -2.40 4.11 -7.98
N ARG A 24 -2.05 3.58 -9.15
CA ARG A 24 -0.70 3.10 -9.44
C ARG A 24 -0.13 3.88 -10.61
N ASP A 25 1.03 4.48 -10.41
CA ASP A 25 1.73 5.15 -11.50
C ASP A 25 2.28 4.10 -12.48
N ALA A 26 1.94 4.25 -13.76
CA ALA A 26 2.28 3.26 -14.77
C ALA A 26 3.78 3.25 -15.14
N ALA A 27 4.46 4.40 -15.00
CA ALA A 27 5.87 4.52 -15.39
C ALA A 27 6.81 3.97 -14.31
N THR A 28 6.51 4.24 -13.05
CA THR A 28 7.37 3.90 -11.90
C THR A 28 6.87 2.69 -11.11
N GLY A 29 5.59 2.33 -11.26
CA GLY A 29 4.94 1.30 -10.45
C GLY A 29 4.60 1.75 -9.02
N ALA A 30 4.85 3.02 -8.67
CA ALA A 30 4.57 3.57 -7.35
C ALA A 30 3.07 3.50 -7.02
N LEU A 31 2.77 3.18 -5.76
CA LEU A 31 1.42 3.29 -5.21
C LEU A 31 1.21 4.73 -4.76
N LEU A 32 0.20 5.36 -5.31
CA LEU A 32 -0.21 6.72 -5.00
C LEU A 32 -1.51 6.69 -4.19
N ALA A 33 -1.72 7.71 -3.38
CA ALA A 33 -2.97 7.90 -2.66
C ALA A 33 -3.30 9.39 -2.54
N GLN A 34 -4.56 9.73 -2.75
CA GLN A 34 -5.09 11.08 -2.60
C GLN A 34 -6.37 11.06 -1.78
N ASN A 35 -6.66 12.16 -1.08
CA ASN A 35 -7.95 12.38 -0.45
C ASN A 35 -8.60 13.62 -1.08
N PRO A 36 -9.32 13.46 -2.21
CA PRO A 36 -9.85 14.60 -2.98
C PRO A 36 -10.90 15.41 -2.20
N TYR A 37 -11.42 14.86 -1.10
CA TYR A 37 -12.43 15.50 -0.25
C TYR A 37 -11.82 16.31 0.92
N GLY A 38 -10.49 16.35 1.04
CA GLY A 38 -9.80 17.13 2.06
C GLY A 38 -9.74 18.62 1.68
N LEU A 39 -10.32 19.49 2.52
CA LEU A 39 -10.42 20.95 2.25
C LEU A 39 -9.07 21.63 2.00
N ASP A 40 -8.03 21.25 2.75
CA ASP A 40 -6.70 21.90 2.68
C ASP A 40 -5.70 21.15 1.79
N PHE A 41 -6.02 19.90 1.41
CA PHE A 41 -5.03 18.94 0.90
C PHE A 41 -5.53 18.08 -0.26
N SER A 42 -6.64 18.46 -0.91
CA SER A 42 -7.25 17.69 -2.01
C SER A 42 -6.29 17.41 -3.16
N GLU A 43 -5.38 18.35 -3.45
CA GLU A 43 -4.39 18.26 -4.53
C GLU A 43 -3.10 17.52 -4.12
N ARG A 44 -2.99 17.06 -2.86
CA ARG A 44 -1.77 16.41 -2.37
C ARG A 44 -1.80 14.92 -2.64
N VAL A 45 -0.67 14.42 -3.12
CA VAL A 45 -0.45 13.00 -3.40
C VAL A 45 0.55 12.45 -2.40
N ALA A 46 0.14 11.42 -1.65
CA ALA A 46 1.07 10.56 -0.94
C ALA A 46 1.51 9.41 -1.86
N PHE A 47 2.72 8.91 -1.66
CA PHE A 47 3.24 7.81 -2.47
C PHE A 47 4.07 6.83 -1.63
N LEU A 48 4.06 5.57 -2.03
CA LEU A 48 5.01 4.54 -1.63
C LEU A 48 5.60 3.95 -2.91
N ALA A 49 6.93 3.93 -2.99
CA ALA A 49 7.64 3.50 -4.18
C ALA A 49 8.81 2.58 -3.82
N ALA A 50 9.22 1.75 -4.77
CA ALA A 50 10.46 1.01 -4.74
C ALA A 50 11.40 1.54 -5.83
N ASP A 51 12.70 1.42 -5.63
CA ASP A 51 13.77 1.80 -6.57
C ASP A 51 13.95 0.78 -7.73
N GLY A 52 13.00 -0.14 -7.92
CA GLY A 52 13.03 -1.15 -8.96
C GLY A 52 11.69 -1.85 -9.15
N ALA A 53 11.65 -2.85 -10.03
CA ALA A 53 10.43 -3.58 -10.33
C ALA A 53 9.83 -4.23 -9.07
N THR A 54 8.53 -4.01 -8.87
CA THR A 54 7.74 -4.62 -7.80
C THR A 54 7.20 -5.96 -8.27
N HIS A 55 7.28 -7.01 -7.44
CA HIS A 55 6.72 -8.32 -7.73
C HIS A 55 5.18 -8.31 -7.69
N SER A 56 4.61 -7.78 -6.60
CA SER A 56 3.16 -7.62 -6.45
C SER A 56 2.83 -6.46 -5.51
N VAL A 57 1.60 -5.96 -5.57
CA VAL A 57 1.13 -4.80 -4.79
C VAL A 57 -0.30 -4.99 -4.31
N THR A 58 -0.73 -4.28 -3.26
CA THR A 58 -2.15 -4.11 -2.92
C THR A 58 -2.41 -2.74 -2.29
N ALA A 59 -3.61 -2.23 -2.50
CA ALA A 59 -4.15 -1.07 -1.78
C ALA A 59 -5.14 -1.46 -0.65
N ASP A 60 -5.36 -2.75 -0.42
CA ASP A 60 -6.28 -3.30 0.59
C ASP A 60 -5.50 -3.78 1.83
N ARG A 61 -5.66 -3.08 2.94
CA ARG A 61 -5.04 -3.42 4.22
C ARG A 61 -5.57 -4.74 4.77
N GLY A 62 -6.83 -5.06 4.52
CA GLY A 62 -7.43 -6.34 4.90
C GLY A 62 -6.74 -7.52 4.23
N GLU A 63 -6.38 -7.36 2.95
CA GLU A 63 -5.59 -8.32 2.19
C GLU A 63 -4.17 -8.49 2.79
N PHE A 64 -3.48 -7.38 3.07
CA PHE A 64 -2.10 -7.44 3.54
C PHE A 64 -1.98 -7.92 5.01
N ILE A 65 -2.75 -7.31 5.91
CA ILE A 65 -2.72 -7.59 7.34
C ILE A 65 -3.45 -8.90 7.65
N GLY A 66 -4.61 -9.14 7.04
CA GLY A 66 -5.47 -10.29 7.33
C GLY A 66 -6.37 -10.10 8.56
N ARG A 67 -7.41 -10.95 8.66
CA ARG A 67 -8.53 -10.81 9.63
C ARG A 67 -8.12 -10.78 11.11
N ASN A 68 -6.93 -11.26 11.45
CA ASN A 68 -6.36 -11.25 12.82
C ASN A 68 -4.86 -10.93 12.82
N GLY A 69 -4.33 -10.35 11.74
CA GLY A 69 -2.91 -9.99 11.69
C GLY A 69 -2.64 -8.62 12.28
N THR A 70 -1.37 -8.28 12.35
CA THR A 70 -0.90 -6.95 12.78
C THR A 70 0.16 -6.46 11.80
N SER A 71 0.55 -5.18 11.88
CA SER A 71 1.65 -4.66 11.06
C SER A 71 3.01 -5.31 11.38
N GLY A 72 3.18 -5.84 12.61
CA GLY A 72 4.36 -6.60 12.99
C GLY A 72 4.34 -8.06 12.53
N LEU A 73 3.15 -8.63 12.30
CA LEU A 73 2.95 -9.99 11.80
C LEU A 73 1.82 -10.01 10.73
N PRO A 74 2.05 -9.43 9.53
CA PRO A 74 1.03 -9.41 8.48
C PRO A 74 0.86 -10.81 7.87
N GLN A 75 -0.39 -11.23 7.63
CA GLN A 75 -0.67 -12.57 7.10
C GLN A 75 -0.11 -12.79 5.70
N ALA A 76 -0.10 -11.77 4.83
CA ALA A 76 0.49 -11.89 3.50
C ALA A 76 1.99 -12.19 3.57
N VAL A 77 2.71 -11.62 4.54
CA VAL A 77 4.14 -11.86 4.77
C VAL A 77 4.37 -13.27 5.33
N LEU A 78 3.59 -13.67 6.33
CA LEU A 78 3.73 -15.00 6.97
C LEU A 78 3.44 -16.15 6.01
N SER A 79 2.48 -15.97 5.11
CA SER A 79 2.11 -16.97 4.11
C SER A 79 2.98 -16.93 2.86
N GLY A 80 3.75 -15.85 2.65
CA GLY A 80 4.50 -15.64 1.40
C GLY A 80 3.60 -15.49 0.17
N ALA A 81 2.35 -15.10 0.35
CA ALA A 81 1.40 -14.96 -0.74
C ALA A 81 1.74 -13.76 -1.64
N SER A 82 1.50 -13.91 -2.94
CA SER A 82 1.46 -12.77 -3.86
C SER A 82 0.30 -11.85 -3.50
N LEU A 83 0.55 -10.55 -3.56
CA LEU A 83 -0.50 -9.55 -3.43
C LEU A 83 -1.34 -9.51 -4.72
N SER A 84 -2.62 -9.20 -4.60
CA SER A 84 -3.64 -9.35 -5.63
C SER A 84 -3.42 -8.44 -6.85
N GLY A 85 -2.65 -7.37 -6.70
CA GLY A 85 -2.52 -6.30 -7.69
C GLY A 85 -3.70 -5.34 -7.71
N ARG A 86 -4.72 -5.52 -6.85
CA ARG A 86 -5.89 -4.64 -6.78
C ARG A 86 -5.50 -3.28 -6.19
N VAL A 87 -5.77 -2.23 -6.95
CA VAL A 87 -5.55 -0.83 -6.56
C VAL A 87 -6.83 -0.07 -6.88
N GLU A 88 -7.80 -0.18 -5.99
CA GLU A 88 -9.16 0.35 -6.16
C GLU A 88 -9.59 1.10 -4.90
N ALA A 89 -10.44 2.12 -5.08
CA ALA A 89 -11.04 2.82 -3.95
C ALA A 89 -12.19 1.99 -3.34
N GLY A 90 -12.46 2.22 -2.05
CA GLY A 90 -13.59 1.60 -1.34
C GLY A 90 -13.21 0.47 -0.38
N ASP A 91 -11.98 -0.03 -0.45
CA ASP A 91 -11.40 -0.97 0.52
C ASP A 91 -10.83 -0.24 1.76
N ASP A 92 -10.20 -1.00 2.67
CA ASP A 92 -9.46 -0.46 3.80
C ASP A 92 -8.08 0.05 3.33
N PRO A 93 -7.84 1.37 3.17
CA PRO A 93 -6.74 1.86 2.35
C PRO A 93 -5.36 1.68 3.00
N CYS A 94 -4.44 1.10 2.24
CA CYS A 94 -3.01 1.14 2.52
C CYS A 94 -2.20 1.21 1.24
N ALA A 95 -0.87 1.16 1.37
CA ALA A 95 0.00 0.71 0.30
C ALA A 95 0.88 -0.41 0.83
N ALA A 96 0.84 -1.55 0.14
CA ALA A 96 1.76 -2.65 0.36
C ALA A 96 2.44 -3.02 -0.97
N ILE A 97 3.76 -3.10 -0.94
CA ILE A 97 4.60 -3.48 -2.09
C ILE A 97 5.42 -4.69 -1.69
N ALA A 98 5.37 -5.75 -2.50
CA ALA A 98 6.27 -6.88 -2.44
C ALA A 98 7.33 -6.75 -3.55
N ARG A 99 8.59 -6.99 -3.21
CA ARG A 99 9.70 -7.05 -4.17
C ARG A 99 10.60 -8.22 -3.87
N ASP A 100 10.97 -8.95 -4.91
CA ASP A 100 11.98 -9.99 -4.81
C ASP A 100 13.37 -9.37 -4.93
N VAL A 101 14.29 -9.86 -4.10
CA VAL A 101 15.67 -9.39 -4.03
C VAL A 101 16.57 -10.60 -4.11
N ASP A 102 17.35 -10.68 -5.17
CA ASP A 102 18.39 -11.68 -5.33
C ASP A 102 19.62 -11.25 -4.53
N VAL A 103 20.07 -12.12 -3.63
CA VAL A 103 21.25 -11.89 -2.81
C VAL A 103 22.32 -12.91 -3.21
N PRO A 104 23.45 -12.49 -3.80
CA PRO A 104 24.52 -13.41 -4.17
C PRO A 104 25.21 -13.99 -2.93
N ALA A 105 25.98 -15.06 -3.14
CA ALA A 105 26.84 -15.59 -2.08
C ALA A 105 27.82 -14.52 -1.60
N GLY A 106 27.84 -14.25 -0.30
CA GLY A 106 28.68 -13.21 0.31
C GLY A 106 27.98 -11.86 0.54
N GLY A 107 26.74 -11.70 0.05
CA GLY A 107 25.97 -10.46 0.19
C GLY A 107 26.01 -9.58 -1.04
#